data_AF-A0AAC9UL91-F1
#
_entry.id   AF-A0AAC9UL91-F1
#
_cell.length_a   1.000
_cell.length_b   1.000
_cell.length_c   1.000
_cell.angle_alpha   90.00
_cell.angle_beta   90.00
_cell.angle_gamma   90.00
#
_symmetry.space_group_name_H-M   'P 1'
#
loop_
_entity.id
_entity.type
_entity.pdbx_description
1 polymer ?
#
loop_
_entity_poly.entity_id
_entity_poly.type
_entity_poly.pdbx_seq_one_letter_code
_entity_poly.pdbx_strand_id
1 'polypeptide(L)'
;MDETAAARILQQGSMGPTLSEIRQAQGLSEQQWLEQQMALPINYHRGYLVKSPDENKFQYINRIDAWWKGGLHSNDQLRQRVAFALSQILVVSDASSNVGNQPEGMITYYDILLKHAFGNYRERLEDVTLSPIMGTFLSHLGNEKANDELNIRPDENYAREVMQLLTIGLEELNLDATPKLDAQGNTIATYGQAQIEGFARVFTGWTFAASETFKKKNVIM
;
A
#
# COMPACT_ATOMS: atom_id res chain seq x y z
N MET A 1 0.39 29.88 14.10
CA MET A 1 1.00 28.91 15.02
C MET A 1 2.21 29.56 15.65
N ASP A 2 2.40 29.35 16.94
CA ASP A 2 3.67 29.64 17.61
C ASP A 2 4.68 28.50 17.37
N GLU A 3 5.88 28.59 17.95
CA GLU A 3 6.94 27.57 17.76
C GLU A 3 6.51 26.19 18.24
N THR A 4 5.81 26.11 19.39
CA THR A 4 5.41 24.84 19.98
C THR A 4 4.34 24.15 19.15
N ALA A 5 3.35 24.90 18.65
CA ALA A 5 2.33 24.38 17.74
C ALA A 5 2.96 23.92 16.41
N ALA A 6 3.86 24.71 15.84
CA ALA A 6 4.60 24.35 14.63
C ALA A 6 5.42 23.06 14.82
N ALA A 7 6.17 22.95 15.92
CA ALA A 7 6.94 21.75 16.24
C ALA A 7 6.04 20.51 16.35
N ARG A 8 4.89 20.63 17.02
CA ARG A 8 3.94 19.52 17.21
C ARG A 8 3.38 19.01 15.88
N ILE A 9 2.82 19.89 15.05
CA ILE A 9 2.17 19.47 13.80
C ILE A 9 3.19 18.92 12.81
N LEU A 10 4.36 19.55 12.68
CA LEU A 10 5.42 19.04 11.80
C LEU A 10 5.95 17.70 12.30
N GLN A 11 6.10 17.48 13.62
CA GLN A 11 6.55 16.19 14.15
C GLN A 11 5.55 15.06 13.91
N GLN A 12 4.25 15.35 13.91
CA GLN A 12 3.20 14.37 13.61
C GLN A 12 3.05 14.14 12.09
N GLY A 13 3.20 15.22 11.31
CA GLY A 13 2.92 15.29 9.89
C GLY A 13 4.12 15.08 8.97
N SER A 14 5.36 15.00 9.46
CA SER A 14 6.54 14.74 8.62
C SER A 14 7.32 13.49 9.06
N MET A 15 8.41 13.18 8.36
CA MET A 15 9.35 12.12 8.73
C MET A 15 10.38 12.56 9.79
N GLY A 16 10.29 13.79 10.30
CA GLY A 16 11.19 14.36 11.29
C GLY A 16 11.63 15.77 10.89
N PRO A 17 10.99 16.83 11.43
CA PRO A 17 11.29 18.18 11.02
C PRO A 17 12.60 18.70 11.61
N THR A 18 13.28 19.54 10.84
CA THR A 18 14.41 20.34 11.30
C THR A 18 13.94 21.59 12.03
N LEU A 19 14.82 22.16 12.85
CA LEU A 19 14.55 23.45 13.52
C LEU A 19 14.27 24.59 12.53
N SER A 20 14.87 24.54 11.34
CA SER A 20 14.63 25.54 10.29
C SER A 20 13.20 25.44 9.76
N GLU A 21 12.69 24.24 9.50
CA GLU A 21 11.33 24.02 9.01
C GLU A 21 10.29 24.42 10.06
N ILE A 22 10.55 24.12 11.34
CA ILE A 22 9.70 24.57 12.45
C ILE A 22 9.59 26.09 12.48
N ARG A 23 10.73 26.80 12.34
CA ARG A 23 10.75 28.26 12.29
C ARG A 23 10.05 28.83 11.07
N GLN A 24 10.18 28.20 9.91
CA GLN A 24 9.49 28.61 8.68
C GLN A 24 7.97 28.45 8.79
N ALA A 25 7.48 27.47 9.56
CA ALA A 25 6.05 27.26 9.78
C ALA A 25 5.45 28.23 10.83
N GLN A 26 6.26 28.97 11.57
CA GLN A 26 5.76 29.98 12.50
C GLN A 26 4.99 31.07 11.74
N GLY A 27 3.88 31.53 12.33
CA GLY A 27 3.00 32.51 11.68
C GLY A 27 1.98 31.92 10.70
N LEU A 28 2.18 30.69 10.18
CA LEU A 28 1.14 29.95 9.47
C LEU A 28 0.10 29.40 10.45
N SER A 29 -1.14 29.20 10.01
CA SER A 29 -2.08 28.29 10.68
C SER A 29 -1.79 26.83 10.31
N GLU A 30 -2.29 25.89 11.14
CA GLU A 30 -2.18 24.45 10.85
C GLU A 30 -2.78 24.10 9.49
N GLN A 31 -3.96 24.66 9.18
CA GLN A 31 -4.63 24.47 7.91
C GLN A 31 -3.79 24.98 6.73
N GLN A 32 -3.19 26.17 6.83
CA GLN A 32 -2.33 26.70 5.76
C GLN A 32 -1.12 25.81 5.51
N TRP A 33 -0.49 25.26 6.56
CA TRP A 33 0.63 24.34 6.40
C TRP A 33 0.20 23.04 5.71
N LEU A 34 -0.94 22.46 6.13
CA LEU A 34 -1.51 21.27 5.50
C LEU A 34 -1.83 21.50 4.01
N GLU A 35 -2.51 22.60 3.69
CA GLU A 35 -2.86 22.96 2.31
C GLU A 35 -1.60 23.14 1.43
N GLN A 36 -0.57 23.80 1.96
CA GLN A 36 0.71 23.94 1.26
C GLN A 36 1.36 22.58 0.99
N GLN A 37 1.42 21.70 1.99
CA GLN A 37 1.98 20.37 1.86
C GLN A 37 1.19 19.48 0.88
N MET A 38 -0.14 19.56 0.91
CA MET A 38 -1.00 18.79 0.00
C MET A 38 -0.88 19.25 -1.46
N ALA A 39 -0.60 20.53 -1.68
CA ALA A 39 -0.42 21.13 -3.00
C ALA A 39 0.95 20.85 -3.63
N LEU A 40 1.93 20.36 -2.87
CA LEU A 40 3.25 20.02 -3.41
C LEU A 40 3.16 18.84 -4.39
N PRO A 41 3.95 18.90 -5.49
CA PRO A 41 4.04 17.79 -6.43
C PRO A 41 4.59 16.54 -5.74
N ILE A 42 4.21 15.39 -6.27
CA ILE A 42 4.57 14.09 -5.69
C ILE A 42 6.06 13.82 -5.92
N ASN A 43 6.81 13.58 -4.84
CA ASN A 43 8.17 13.06 -4.92
C ASN A 43 8.16 11.53 -4.88
N TYR A 44 8.14 10.91 -6.07
CA TYR A 44 8.21 9.47 -6.23
C TYR A 44 9.60 8.90 -5.85
N HIS A 45 9.60 7.79 -5.13
CA HIS A 45 10.80 7.14 -4.65
C HIS A 45 11.55 6.38 -5.72
N ARG A 46 10.87 5.93 -6.79
CA ARG A 46 11.54 5.29 -7.94
C ARG A 46 12.64 6.15 -8.54
N GLY A 47 12.52 7.47 -8.49
CA GLY A 47 13.55 8.40 -8.95
C GLY A 47 14.86 8.34 -8.16
N TYR A 48 14.83 7.83 -6.93
CA TYR A 48 16.02 7.66 -6.07
C TYR A 48 16.68 6.29 -6.22
N LEU A 49 16.11 5.37 -7.00
CA LEU A 49 16.74 4.07 -7.25
C LEU A 49 18.03 4.25 -8.06
N VAL A 50 19.15 3.81 -7.48
CA VAL A 50 20.46 3.79 -8.13
C VAL A 50 21.02 2.38 -8.03
N LYS A 51 21.47 1.82 -9.15
CA LYS A 51 22.15 0.51 -9.16
C LYS A 51 23.53 0.66 -8.53
N SER A 52 23.97 -0.35 -7.82
CA SER A 52 25.36 -0.41 -7.36
C SER A 52 26.32 -0.45 -8.57
N PRO A 53 27.56 0.07 -8.43
CA PRO A 53 28.59 -0.13 -9.44
C PRO A 53 28.71 -1.62 -9.79
N ASP A 54 28.91 -1.93 -11.07
CA ASP A 54 29.08 -3.28 -11.62
C ASP A 54 27.85 -4.21 -11.56
N GLU A 55 26.72 -3.74 -11.03
CA GLU A 55 25.46 -4.51 -11.01
C GLU A 55 24.55 -4.15 -12.20
N ASN A 56 24.04 -5.18 -12.89
CA ASN A 56 23.11 -4.97 -14.00
C ASN A 56 21.64 -4.81 -13.56
N LYS A 57 21.33 -5.15 -12.31
CA LYS A 57 19.98 -5.11 -11.71
C LYS A 57 19.99 -4.36 -10.38
N PHE A 58 18.82 -3.87 -9.97
CA PHE A 58 18.67 -3.34 -8.62
C PHE A 58 18.75 -4.47 -7.60
N GLN A 59 19.38 -4.17 -6.46
CA GLN A 59 19.51 -5.04 -5.31
C GLN A 59 18.62 -4.52 -4.17
N TYR A 60 18.35 -5.37 -3.18
CA TYR A 60 17.54 -5.03 -2.01
C TYR A 60 18.00 -3.73 -1.33
N ILE A 61 19.31 -3.55 -1.18
CA ILE A 61 19.88 -2.34 -0.56
C ILE A 61 19.58 -1.06 -1.34
N ASN A 62 19.48 -1.13 -2.68
CA ASN A 62 19.18 0.05 -3.49
C ASN A 62 17.75 0.55 -3.23
N ARG A 63 16.80 -0.36 -2.96
CA ARG A 63 15.42 -0.01 -2.58
C ARG A 63 15.39 0.68 -1.22
N ILE A 64 16.11 0.15 -0.22
CA ILE A 64 16.17 0.74 1.12
C ILE A 64 16.76 2.15 1.06
N ASP A 65 17.87 2.32 0.32
CA ASP A 65 18.51 3.61 0.11
C ASP A 65 17.56 4.62 -0.57
N ALA A 66 16.85 4.20 -1.62
CA ALA A 66 15.85 5.03 -2.29
C ALA A 66 14.72 5.45 -1.33
N TRP A 67 14.24 4.54 -0.48
CA TRP A 67 13.20 4.84 0.51
C TRP A 67 13.67 5.88 1.53
N TRP A 68 14.89 5.73 2.07
CA TRP A 68 15.46 6.71 3.00
C TRP A 68 15.64 8.08 2.36
N LYS A 69 16.18 8.14 1.13
CA LYS A 69 16.33 9.39 0.40
C LYS A 69 14.98 10.07 0.17
N GLY A 70 13.97 9.32 -0.26
CA GLY A 70 12.62 9.85 -0.47
C GLY A 70 11.97 10.32 0.83
N GLY A 71 12.03 9.52 1.89
CA GLY A 71 11.44 9.89 3.18
C GLY A 71 12.08 11.11 3.82
N LEU A 72 13.43 11.22 3.79
CA LEU A 72 14.17 12.26 4.50
C LEU A 72 14.36 13.55 3.69
N HIS A 73 14.32 13.50 2.35
CA HIS A 73 14.71 14.66 1.51
C HIS A 73 13.62 15.15 0.57
N SER A 74 12.46 14.49 0.50
CA SER A 74 11.35 15.01 -0.30
C SER A 74 10.69 16.21 0.38
N ASN A 75 10.24 17.18 -0.40
CA ASN A 75 9.63 18.41 0.13
C ASN A 75 8.17 18.18 0.57
N ASP A 76 7.49 17.19 -0.01
CA ASP A 76 6.11 16.79 0.27
C ASP A 76 6.00 15.88 1.52
N GLN A 77 6.65 16.28 2.61
CA GLN A 77 6.77 15.52 3.85
C GLN A 77 5.46 14.95 4.41
N LEU A 78 4.35 15.69 4.31
CA LEU A 78 3.03 15.16 4.70
C LEU A 78 2.63 13.94 3.87
N ARG A 79 2.90 13.97 2.56
CA ARG A 79 2.62 12.86 1.64
C ARG A 79 3.47 11.65 2.00
N GLN A 80 4.75 11.86 2.31
CA GLN A 80 5.67 10.81 2.74
C GLN A 80 5.19 10.14 4.04
N ARG A 81 4.76 10.94 5.03
CA ARG A 81 4.23 10.46 6.30
C ARG A 81 2.94 9.67 6.14
N VAL A 82 2.01 10.15 5.30
CA VAL A 82 0.75 9.46 5.02
C VAL A 82 0.98 8.18 4.22
N ALA A 83 1.86 8.17 3.23
CA ALA A 83 2.22 6.94 2.50
C ALA A 83 2.86 5.89 3.42
N PHE A 84 3.68 6.32 4.39
CA PHE A 84 4.21 5.43 5.41
C PHE A 84 3.10 4.84 6.30
N ALA A 85 2.12 5.63 6.71
CA ALA A 85 0.97 5.11 7.45
C ALA A 85 0.14 4.13 6.60
N LEU A 86 -0.09 4.45 5.33
CA LEU A 86 -0.79 3.57 4.38
C LEU A 86 -0.05 2.25 4.15
N SER A 87 1.28 2.23 4.21
CA SER A 87 2.04 0.98 4.04
C SER A 87 1.86 0.01 5.22
N GLN A 88 1.40 0.49 6.37
CA GLN A 88 1.04 -0.35 7.52
C GLN A 88 -0.39 -0.93 7.40
N ILE A 89 -1.20 -0.40 6.48
CA ILE A 89 -2.55 -0.89 6.20
C ILE A 89 -2.50 -1.78 4.95
N LEU A 90 -1.95 -1.27 3.85
CA LEU A 90 -1.82 -1.94 2.55
C LEU A 90 -0.47 -2.64 2.46
N VAL A 91 -0.29 -3.63 3.34
CA VAL A 91 1.00 -4.25 3.63
C VAL A 91 1.48 -5.15 2.49
N VAL A 92 2.78 -5.03 2.18
CA VAL A 92 3.59 -6.02 1.44
C VAL A 92 4.89 -6.22 2.22
N SER A 93 5.60 -7.34 2.02
CA SER A 93 6.78 -7.67 2.83
C SER A 93 7.97 -8.13 2.01
N ASP A 94 9.14 -7.51 2.24
CA ASP A 94 10.42 -7.96 1.68
C ASP A 94 10.86 -9.31 2.25
N ALA A 95 10.29 -9.76 3.37
CA ALA A 95 10.56 -11.09 3.92
C ALA A 95 9.93 -12.21 3.08
N SER A 96 8.95 -11.88 2.23
CA SER A 96 8.38 -12.83 1.28
C SER A 96 9.33 -13.06 0.11
N SER A 97 9.76 -14.30 -0.08
CA SER A 97 10.63 -14.70 -1.21
C SER A 97 10.02 -14.38 -2.58
N ASN A 98 8.70 -14.25 -2.67
CA ASN A 98 7.99 -13.98 -3.92
C ASN A 98 8.16 -12.54 -4.42
N VAL A 99 8.38 -11.57 -3.51
CA VAL A 99 8.49 -10.13 -3.85
C VAL A 99 9.76 -9.45 -3.33
N GLY A 100 10.43 -10.00 -2.31
CA GLY A 100 11.65 -9.42 -1.72
C GLY A 100 12.84 -9.31 -2.70
N ASN A 101 12.85 -10.15 -3.74
CA ASN A 101 13.83 -10.08 -4.83
C ASN A 101 13.41 -9.14 -5.98
N GLN A 102 12.39 -8.30 -5.77
CA GLN A 102 11.85 -7.35 -6.77
C GLN A 102 11.99 -5.89 -6.30
N PRO A 103 13.21 -5.37 -6.06
CA PRO A 103 13.41 -4.04 -5.48
C PRO A 103 12.75 -2.90 -6.28
N GLU A 104 12.78 -2.97 -7.62
CA GLU A 104 12.11 -1.99 -8.48
C GLU A 104 10.58 -2.07 -8.38
N GLY A 105 10.03 -3.29 -8.32
CA GLY A 105 8.60 -3.48 -8.14
C GLY A 105 8.15 -2.99 -6.77
N MET A 106 8.90 -3.30 -5.71
CA MET A 106 8.59 -2.90 -4.33
C MET A 106 8.64 -1.37 -4.15
N ILE A 107 9.61 -0.66 -4.75
CA ILE A 107 9.60 0.80 -4.69
C ILE A 107 8.43 1.39 -5.49
N THR A 108 8.11 0.80 -6.64
CA THR A 108 6.98 1.24 -7.47
C THR A 108 5.64 1.00 -6.77
N TYR A 109 5.54 -0.06 -5.96
CA TYR A 109 4.39 -0.26 -5.07
C TYR A 109 4.27 0.85 -4.03
N TYR A 110 5.38 1.27 -3.42
CA TYR A 110 5.37 2.40 -2.49
C TYR A 110 4.94 3.72 -3.17
N ASP A 111 5.33 3.92 -4.43
CA ASP A 111 4.91 5.06 -5.24
C ASP A 111 3.39 5.11 -5.49
N ILE A 112 2.69 3.97 -5.50
CA ILE A 112 1.22 3.93 -5.52
C ILE A 112 0.65 4.56 -4.24
N LEU A 113 1.26 4.28 -3.08
CA LEU A 113 0.82 4.86 -1.81
C LEU A 113 1.06 6.37 -1.75
N LEU A 114 2.17 6.85 -2.32
CA LEU A 114 2.46 8.28 -2.48
C LEU A 114 1.44 8.96 -3.40
N LYS A 115 1.15 8.35 -4.57
CA LYS A 115 0.12 8.81 -5.52
C LYS A 115 -1.22 9.03 -4.83
N HIS A 116 -1.62 8.09 -3.98
CA HIS A 116 -2.94 8.07 -3.35
C HIS A 116 -2.98 8.61 -1.92
N ALA A 117 -1.92 9.24 -1.42
CA ALA A 117 -1.84 9.69 -0.02
C ALA A 117 -3.05 10.54 0.41
N PHE A 118 -3.50 11.44 -0.46
CA PHE A 118 -4.62 12.36 -0.19
C PHE A 118 -5.88 12.04 -1.01
N GLY A 119 -5.88 10.91 -1.72
CA GLY A 119 -6.96 10.47 -2.60
C GLY A 119 -8.02 9.63 -1.88
N ASN A 120 -9.01 9.16 -2.64
CA ASN A 120 -10.05 8.29 -2.10
C ASN A 120 -9.56 6.83 -1.97
N TYR A 121 -10.13 6.11 -1.01
CA TYR A 121 -9.70 4.74 -0.70
C TYR A 121 -9.99 3.75 -1.83
N ARG A 122 -11.07 3.96 -2.59
CA ARG A 122 -11.46 3.04 -3.66
C ARG A 122 -10.45 3.06 -4.80
N GLU A 123 -10.04 4.22 -5.30
CA GLU A 123 -9.00 4.32 -6.34
C GLU A 123 -7.67 3.74 -5.86
N ARG A 124 -7.30 4.02 -4.61
CA ARG A 124 -6.11 3.45 -3.98
C ARG A 124 -6.15 1.92 -3.98
N LEU A 125 -7.28 1.35 -3.57
CA LEU A 125 -7.43 -0.10 -3.47
C LEU A 125 -7.37 -0.76 -4.84
N GLU A 126 -7.90 -0.12 -5.89
CA GLU A 126 -7.77 -0.62 -7.27
C GLU A 126 -6.33 -0.62 -7.75
N ASP A 127 -5.59 0.49 -7.61
CA ASP A 127 -4.17 0.52 -8.03
C ASP A 127 -3.32 -0.49 -7.22
N VAL A 128 -3.63 -0.70 -5.94
CA VAL A 128 -3.01 -1.75 -5.12
C VAL A 128 -3.40 -3.15 -5.62
N THR A 129 -4.67 -3.40 -5.91
CA THR A 129 -5.16 -4.68 -6.45
C THR A 129 -4.45 -5.04 -7.74
N LEU A 130 -4.28 -4.06 -8.63
CA LEU A 130 -3.68 -4.23 -9.95
C LEU A 130 -2.14 -4.23 -9.93
N SER A 131 -1.52 -3.96 -8.77
CA SER A 131 -0.07 -3.99 -8.65
C SER A 131 0.45 -5.43 -8.78
N PRO A 132 1.48 -5.68 -9.63
CA PRO A 132 2.09 -7.01 -9.71
C PRO A 132 2.73 -7.48 -8.40
N ILE A 133 3.18 -6.54 -7.55
CA ILE A 133 3.71 -6.87 -6.23
C ILE A 133 2.60 -7.42 -5.34
N MET A 134 1.47 -6.73 -5.23
CA MET A 134 0.34 -7.20 -4.43
C MET A 134 -0.24 -8.50 -5.01
N GLY A 135 -0.41 -8.57 -6.33
CA GLY A 135 -0.80 -9.76 -7.09
C GLY A 135 0.05 -10.99 -6.77
N THR A 136 1.37 -10.80 -6.67
CA THR A 136 2.31 -11.86 -6.33
C THR A 136 2.31 -12.17 -4.83
N PHE A 137 2.15 -11.14 -3.99
CA PHE A 137 2.20 -11.27 -2.53
C PHE A 137 0.98 -12.01 -1.97
N LEU A 138 -0.21 -11.75 -2.51
CA LEU A 138 -1.47 -12.38 -2.10
C LEU A 138 -2.03 -13.38 -3.12
N SER A 139 -1.20 -13.81 -4.07
CA SER A 139 -1.45 -14.93 -4.98
C SER A 139 -2.62 -14.78 -5.96
N HIS A 140 -3.14 -13.58 -6.19
CA HIS A 140 -4.19 -13.37 -7.20
C HIS A 140 -3.67 -13.06 -8.62
N LEU A 141 -2.35 -12.84 -8.78
CA LEU A 141 -1.73 -12.76 -10.10
C LEU A 141 -1.71 -14.14 -10.76
N GLY A 142 -2.41 -14.28 -11.89
CA GLY A 142 -2.58 -15.56 -12.58
C GLY A 142 -3.66 -16.45 -11.96
N ASN A 143 -4.54 -15.89 -11.11
CA ASN A 143 -5.63 -16.65 -10.50
C ASN A 143 -6.64 -17.13 -11.53
N GLU A 144 -6.86 -18.44 -11.57
CA GLU A 144 -7.67 -19.09 -12.59
C GLU A 144 -9.15 -19.01 -12.28
N LYS A 145 -9.95 -18.81 -13.33
CA LYS A 145 -11.41 -19.02 -13.24
C LYS A 145 -11.71 -20.46 -12.87
N ALA A 146 -12.82 -20.68 -12.17
CA ALA A 146 -13.29 -22.01 -11.83
C ALA A 146 -13.42 -22.91 -13.08
N ASN A 147 -12.96 -24.15 -12.97
CA ASN A 147 -13.15 -25.18 -13.98
C ASN A 147 -13.35 -26.53 -13.26
N ASP A 148 -14.57 -27.04 -13.26
CA ASP A 148 -14.91 -28.27 -12.55
C ASP A 148 -14.29 -29.52 -13.18
N GLU A 149 -14.14 -29.58 -14.50
CA GLU A 149 -13.52 -30.71 -15.21
C GLU A 149 -12.05 -30.88 -14.83
N LEU A 150 -11.35 -29.76 -14.59
CA LEU A 150 -9.95 -29.72 -14.17
C LEU A 150 -9.77 -29.58 -12.66
N ASN A 151 -10.87 -29.59 -11.89
CA ASN A 151 -10.89 -29.34 -10.44
C ASN A 151 -10.15 -28.05 -10.03
N ILE A 152 -10.31 -26.99 -10.81
CA ILE A 152 -9.73 -25.67 -10.53
C ILE A 152 -10.74 -24.83 -9.75
N ARG A 153 -10.31 -24.31 -8.61
CA ARG A 153 -11.04 -23.32 -7.81
C ARG A 153 -10.23 -22.02 -7.77
N PRO A 154 -10.88 -20.84 -7.92
CA PRO A 154 -10.20 -19.57 -7.74
C PRO A 154 -9.54 -19.48 -6.37
N ASP A 155 -8.32 -18.94 -6.33
CA ASP A 155 -7.63 -18.62 -5.07
C ASP A 155 -8.41 -17.53 -4.32
N GLU A 156 -8.73 -17.83 -3.06
CA GLU A 156 -9.52 -16.99 -2.17
C GLU A 156 -8.67 -16.03 -1.33
N ASN A 157 -7.34 -16.17 -1.33
CA ASN A 157 -6.46 -15.47 -0.41
C ASN A 157 -6.63 -13.95 -0.53
N TYR A 158 -6.47 -13.38 -1.73
CA TYR A 158 -6.69 -11.94 -1.90
C TYR A 158 -8.11 -11.50 -1.57
N ALA A 159 -9.12 -12.30 -1.93
CA ALA A 159 -10.52 -12.00 -1.64
C ALA A 159 -10.79 -11.94 -0.12
N ARG A 160 -10.14 -12.80 0.66
CA ARG A 160 -10.22 -12.80 2.11
C ARG A 160 -9.46 -11.62 2.69
N GLU A 161 -8.19 -11.46 2.34
CA GLU A 161 -7.32 -10.43 2.92
C GLU A 161 -7.78 -9.01 2.60
N VAL A 162 -8.32 -8.77 1.39
CA VAL A 162 -8.83 -7.45 1.00
C VAL A 162 -9.99 -7.02 1.90
N MET A 163 -10.85 -7.94 2.32
CA MET A 163 -11.94 -7.66 3.25
C MET A 163 -11.45 -7.62 4.70
N GLN A 164 -10.65 -8.62 5.10
CA GLN A 164 -10.23 -8.84 6.47
C GLN A 164 -9.23 -7.81 6.99
N LEU A 165 -8.16 -7.57 6.24
CA LEU A 165 -7.02 -6.78 6.69
C LEU A 165 -7.00 -5.39 6.06
N LEU A 166 -7.45 -5.28 4.81
CA LEU A 166 -7.27 -4.06 4.04
C LEU A 166 -8.49 -3.14 4.02
N THR A 167 -9.67 -3.60 4.46
CA THR A 167 -10.90 -2.79 4.38
C THR A 167 -11.80 -2.90 5.61
N ILE A 168 -12.79 -3.80 5.58
CA ILE A 168 -13.95 -3.78 6.47
C ILE A 168 -13.70 -4.48 7.82
N GLY A 169 -12.70 -5.35 7.90
CA GLY A 169 -12.41 -6.12 9.12
C GLY A 169 -13.29 -7.36 9.25
N LEU A 170 -13.11 -8.10 10.34
CA LEU A 170 -13.83 -9.36 10.61
C LEU A 170 -15.25 -9.14 11.16
N GLU A 171 -15.46 -8.07 11.90
CA GLU A 171 -16.64 -7.83 12.72
C GLU A 171 -17.30 -6.52 12.34
N GLU A 172 -18.63 -6.50 12.27
CA GLU A 172 -19.35 -5.25 12.09
C GLU A 172 -19.18 -4.35 13.32
N LEU A 173 -18.95 -3.06 13.06
CA LEU A 173 -18.79 -2.06 14.10
C LEU A 173 -19.94 -1.05 14.09
N ASN A 174 -20.25 -0.51 15.26
CA ASN A 174 -21.04 0.70 15.42
C ASN A 174 -20.23 1.94 14.99
N LEU A 175 -20.90 3.09 14.89
CA LEU A 175 -20.23 4.34 14.51
C LEU A 175 -19.19 4.82 15.53
N ASP A 176 -19.27 4.35 16.77
CA ASP A 176 -18.29 4.60 17.84
C ASP A 176 -17.17 3.55 17.88
N ALA A 177 -17.08 2.70 16.86
CA ALA A 177 -16.14 1.59 16.72
C ALA A 177 -16.29 0.45 17.73
N THR A 178 -17.37 0.40 18.51
CA THR A 178 -17.69 -0.78 19.33
C THR A 178 -18.24 -1.92 18.45
N PRO A 179 -17.98 -3.20 18.78
CA PRO A 179 -18.55 -4.32 18.02
C PRO A 179 -20.08 -4.32 18.07
N LYS A 180 -20.72 -4.56 16.94
CA LYS A 180 -22.16 -4.88 16.91
C LYS A 180 -22.39 -6.30 17.38
N LEU A 181 -23.39 -6.46 18.22
CA LEU A 181 -23.75 -7.75 18.80
C LEU A 181 -25.10 -8.24 18.28
N ASP A 182 -25.21 -9.55 18.07
CA ASP A 182 -26.48 -10.23 17.80
C ASP A 182 -27.35 -10.31 19.08
N ALA A 183 -28.53 -10.93 18.95
CA ALA A 183 -29.46 -11.09 20.07
C ALA A 183 -28.92 -12.00 21.21
N GLN A 184 -27.84 -12.73 20.96
CA GLN A 184 -27.17 -13.63 21.88
C GLN A 184 -25.91 -13.00 22.51
N GLY A 185 -25.54 -11.79 22.09
CA GLY A 185 -24.36 -11.07 22.58
C GLY A 185 -23.05 -11.42 21.87
N ASN A 186 -23.09 -12.11 20.72
CA ASN A 186 -21.89 -12.41 19.92
C ASN A 186 -21.65 -11.32 18.87
N THR A 187 -20.39 -11.14 18.45
CA THR A 187 -20.05 -10.22 17.37
C THR A 187 -20.60 -10.71 16.03
N ILE A 188 -21.03 -9.77 15.19
CA ILE A 188 -21.57 -10.06 13.86
C ILE A 188 -20.43 -10.03 12.84
N ALA A 189 -20.25 -11.12 12.09
CA ALA A 189 -19.24 -11.19 11.04
C ALA A 189 -19.60 -10.31 9.83
N THR A 190 -18.63 -9.60 9.26
CA THR A 190 -18.81 -8.72 8.09
C THR A 190 -19.04 -9.47 6.78
N TYR A 191 -18.53 -10.71 6.68
CA TYR A 191 -18.65 -11.57 5.52
C TYR A 191 -18.57 -13.04 5.94
N GLY A 192 -19.10 -13.93 5.08
CA GLY A 192 -18.95 -15.38 5.20
C GLY A 192 -18.25 -15.97 3.98
N GLN A 193 -18.17 -17.30 3.96
CA GLN A 193 -17.50 -18.04 2.88
C GLN A 193 -18.09 -17.74 1.49
N ALA A 194 -19.42 -17.58 1.40
CA ALA A 194 -20.07 -17.27 0.12
C ALA A 194 -19.61 -15.95 -0.49
N GLN A 195 -19.36 -14.92 0.32
CA GLN A 195 -18.82 -13.65 -0.15
C GLN A 195 -17.36 -13.81 -0.60
N ILE A 196 -16.54 -14.56 0.15
CA ILE A 196 -15.14 -14.81 -0.19
C ILE A 196 -15.05 -15.52 -1.55
N GLU A 197 -15.82 -16.59 -1.76
CA GLU A 197 -15.88 -17.30 -3.04
C GLU A 197 -16.40 -16.39 -4.17
N GLY A 198 -17.35 -15.51 -3.86
CA GLY A 198 -17.87 -14.49 -4.77
C GLY A 198 -16.77 -13.54 -5.26
N PHE A 199 -16.02 -12.97 -4.33
CA PHE A 199 -14.91 -12.06 -4.62
C PHE A 199 -13.73 -12.78 -5.28
N ALA A 200 -13.44 -14.02 -4.88
CA ALA A 200 -12.38 -14.82 -5.50
C ALA A 200 -12.58 -14.96 -7.01
N ARG A 201 -13.84 -15.13 -7.46
CA ARG A 201 -14.19 -15.16 -8.89
C ARG A 201 -13.91 -13.83 -9.61
N VAL A 202 -14.10 -12.69 -8.93
CA VAL A 202 -13.83 -11.34 -9.48
C VAL A 202 -12.33 -11.12 -9.71
N PHE A 203 -11.49 -11.70 -8.86
CA PHE A 203 -10.03 -11.55 -8.94
C PHE A 203 -9.34 -12.61 -9.81
N THR A 204 -10.07 -13.23 -10.73
CA THR A 204 -9.51 -14.16 -11.73
C THR A 204 -9.17 -13.45 -13.03
N GLY A 205 -8.28 -14.04 -13.84
CA GLY A 205 -7.98 -13.54 -15.19
C GLY A 205 -6.97 -12.39 -15.27
N TRP A 206 -6.41 -11.95 -14.15
CA TRP A 206 -5.37 -10.93 -14.11
C TRP A 206 -3.97 -11.53 -14.32
N THR A 207 -3.16 -10.90 -15.17
CA THR A 207 -1.74 -11.25 -15.38
C THR A 207 -0.93 -9.98 -15.70
N PHE A 208 0.37 -10.12 -15.93
CA PHE A 208 1.21 -8.98 -16.31
C PHE A 208 0.73 -8.34 -17.62
N ALA A 209 0.85 -7.02 -17.69
CA ALA A 209 0.66 -6.31 -18.96
C ALA A 209 1.61 -6.88 -20.02
N ALA A 210 1.09 -7.10 -21.23
CA ALA A 210 1.81 -7.71 -22.36
C ALA A 210 2.37 -9.13 -22.10
N SER A 211 1.83 -9.87 -21.14
CA SER A 211 2.20 -11.29 -20.97
C SER A 211 1.69 -12.12 -22.15
N GLU A 212 2.58 -12.93 -22.74
CA GLU A 212 2.22 -13.91 -23.77
C GLU A 212 1.41 -15.09 -23.20
N THR A 213 1.57 -15.37 -21.90
CA THR A 213 0.89 -16.49 -21.22
C THR A 213 0.16 -16.01 -19.98
N PHE A 214 -0.98 -16.64 -19.70
CA PHE A 214 -1.75 -16.32 -18.49
C PHE A 214 -1.00 -16.67 -17.21
N LYS A 215 -0.43 -17.89 -17.18
CA LYS A 215 0.39 -18.36 -16.06
C LYS A 215 1.81 -17.81 -16.16
N LYS A 216 2.41 -17.55 -15.00
CA LYS A 216 3.85 -17.31 -14.87
C LYS A 216 4.58 -18.53 -15.43
N LYS A 217 5.48 -18.34 -16.41
CA LYS A 217 6.36 -19.44 -16.83
C LYS A 217 7.15 -19.88 -15.59
N ASN A 218 6.98 -21.12 -15.16
CA ASN A 218 7.91 -21.74 -14.22
C ASN A 218 9.26 -21.81 -14.93
N VAL A 219 10.12 -20.81 -14.70
CA VAL A 219 11.53 -20.93 -15.06
C VAL A 219 12.10 -21.90 -14.03
N ILE A 220 12.09 -23.18 -14.39
CA ILE A 220 12.91 -24.18 -13.72
C ILE A 220 14.35 -23.73 -13.99
N MET A 221 15.01 -23.16 -12.97
CA MET A 221 16.46 -23.05 -12.94
C MET A 221 17.05 -24.37 -12.47
#